data_AF-T0QYD1-F1
#
_entry.id   AF-T0QYD1-F1
#
_cell.length_a   1.000
_cell.length_b   1.000
_cell.length_c   1.000
_cell.angle_alpha   90.00
_cell.angle_beta   90.00
_cell.angle_gamma   90.00
#
_symmetry.space_group_name_H-M   'P 1'
#
loop_
_entity.id
_entity.type
_entity.pdbx_description
1 polymer ?
#
loop_
_entity_poly.entity_id
_entity_poly.type
_entity_poly.pdbx_seq_one_letter_code
_entity_poly.pdbx_strand_id
1 'polypeptide(L)'
;MASIPPVNNRREVFANFDEATFSKAHLRAMLVAGSGFLVDSYDNFVIGLIVPMIAWEYYHQGSLPSSRADGWVKAASSWGNAVGQLSFAVLGDILGRKKVYGIELIILIFGALLCALAVWPVNGEADNVLIMLAVWRFILGIG
;
A
#
# COMPACT_ATOMS: atom_id res chain seq x y z
N MET A 1 28.63 -26.84 -13.86
CA MET A 1 27.36 -27.37 -14.40
C MET A 1 27.00 -28.56 -13.52
N ALA A 2 26.32 -28.29 -12.38
CA ALA A 2 26.05 -29.31 -11.37
C ALA A 2 24.86 -30.17 -11.84
N SER A 3 25.08 -31.48 -11.92
CA SER A 3 24.11 -32.50 -12.29
C SER A 3 22.99 -32.56 -11.26
N ILE A 4 21.75 -32.36 -11.71
CA ILE A 4 20.53 -32.51 -10.89
C ILE A 4 20.25 -34.02 -10.75
N PRO A 5 20.31 -34.62 -9.55
CA PRO A 5 19.96 -36.01 -9.35
C PRO A 5 18.42 -36.22 -9.42
N PRO A 6 17.95 -37.43 -9.77
CA PRO A 6 16.54 -37.71 -10.04
C PRO A 6 15.67 -37.63 -8.78
N VAL A 7 14.50 -37.00 -8.93
CA VAL A 7 13.52 -36.71 -7.88
C VAL A 7 12.82 -38.00 -7.44
N ASN A 8 13.11 -38.51 -6.23
CA ASN A 8 12.32 -39.61 -5.63
C ASN A 8 12.01 -39.49 -4.13
N ASN A 9 11.99 -38.28 -3.55
CA ASN A 9 11.32 -38.10 -2.26
C ASN A 9 11.03 -36.62 -1.99
N ARG A 10 9.75 -36.21 -1.99
CA ARG A 10 9.37 -34.86 -1.55
C ARG A 10 9.92 -34.57 -0.14
N ARG A 11 10.07 -35.61 0.70
CA ARG A 11 10.62 -35.55 2.05
C ARG A 11 12.08 -35.11 2.12
N GLU A 12 12.93 -35.47 1.14
CA GLU A 12 14.33 -35.01 1.11
C GLU A 12 14.42 -33.54 0.69
N VAL A 13 13.51 -33.09 -0.19
CA VAL A 13 13.39 -31.66 -0.54
C VAL A 13 12.94 -30.86 0.68
N PHE A 14 11.92 -31.34 1.42
CA PHE A 14 11.47 -30.70 2.67
C PHE A 14 12.54 -30.74 3.78
N ALA A 15 13.30 -31.83 3.91
CA ALA A 15 14.40 -31.93 4.87
C ALA A 15 15.53 -30.93 4.57
N ASN A 16 15.85 -30.70 3.29
CA ASN A 16 16.81 -29.66 2.89
C ASN A 16 16.29 -28.22 3.12
N PHE A 17 14.97 -28.01 3.14
CA PHE A 17 14.37 -26.73 3.57
C PHE A 17 14.35 -26.58 5.09
N ASP A 18 14.15 -27.66 5.85
CA ASP A 18 14.16 -27.68 7.32
C ASP A 18 15.57 -27.53 7.90
N GLU A 19 16.60 -28.06 7.23
CA GLU A 19 18.01 -27.85 7.59
C GLU A 19 18.59 -26.50 7.10
N ALA A 20 17.80 -25.68 6.39
CA ALA A 20 18.22 -24.37 5.96
C ALA A 20 18.40 -23.44 7.18
N THR A 21 19.63 -23.41 7.70
CA THR A 21 20.06 -22.48 8.74
C THR A 21 19.58 -21.05 8.45
N PHE A 22 19.09 -20.35 9.48
CA PHE A 22 18.68 -18.95 9.43
C PHE A 22 19.77 -18.09 8.76
N SER A 23 19.65 -17.94 7.44
CA SER A 23 20.61 -17.21 6.64
C SER A 23 20.25 -15.73 6.63
N LYS A 24 21.25 -14.87 6.43
CA LYS A 24 21.07 -13.42 6.25
C LYS A 24 20.06 -13.09 5.14
N ALA A 25 19.85 -14.01 4.19
CA ALA A 25 18.81 -13.90 3.16
C ALA A 25 17.38 -13.94 3.72
N HIS A 26 17.08 -14.81 4.68
CA HIS A 26 15.75 -14.87 5.33
C HIS A 26 15.46 -13.61 6.13
N LEU A 27 16.46 -13.12 6.88
CA LEU A 27 16.33 -11.86 7.61
C LEU A 27 16.09 -10.67 6.67
N ARG A 28 16.84 -10.60 5.55
CA ARG A 28 16.62 -9.56 4.52
C ARG A 28 15.23 -9.64 3.90
N ALA A 29 14.76 -10.85 3.57
CA ALA A 29 13.42 -11.04 3.03
C ALA A 29 12.34 -10.60 4.03
N MET A 30 12.50 -10.94 5.32
CA MET A 30 11.59 -10.53 6.37
C MET A 30 11.57 -9.01 6.58
N LEU A 31 12.74 -8.36 6.55
CA LEU A 31 12.84 -6.90 6.67
C LEU A 31 12.19 -6.18 5.48
N VAL A 32 12.42 -6.67 4.25
CA VAL A 32 11.80 -6.08 3.05
C VAL A 32 10.28 -6.24 3.09
N ALA A 33 9.78 -7.45 3.38
CA ALA A 33 8.34 -7.69 3.53
C ALA A 33 7.72 -6.85 4.67
N GLY A 34 8.41 -6.75 5.81
CA GLY A 34 7.98 -5.96 6.95
C GLY A 34 7.90 -4.46 6.66
N SER A 35 8.84 -3.93 5.87
CA SER A 35 8.82 -2.51 5.49
C SER A 35 7.60 -2.12 4.66
N GLY A 36 7.13 -2.99 3.77
CA GLY A 36 5.91 -2.76 2.98
C GLY A 36 4.66 -2.70 3.86
N PHE A 37 4.49 -3.69 4.75
CA PHE A 37 3.35 -3.72 5.68
C PHE A 37 3.34 -2.53 6.65
N LEU A 38 4.53 -2.06 7.06
CA LEU A 38 4.68 -0.88 7.90
C LEU A 38 4.20 0.39 7.18
N VAL A 39 4.57 0.56 5.90
CA VAL A 39 4.15 1.73 5.09
C VAL A 39 2.64 1.72 4.88
N ASP A 40 2.04 0.58 4.53
CA ASP A 40 0.58 0.44 4.35
C ASP A 40 -0.19 0.75 5.64
N SER A 41 0.24 0.16 6.77
CA SER A 41 -0.36 0.42 8.07
C SER A 41 -0.21 1.88 8.51
N TYR A 42 0.93 2.50 8.21
CA TYR A 42 1.18 3.91 8.51
C TYR A 42 0.22 4.83 7.73
N ASP A 43 0.03 4.59 6.42
CA ASP A 43 -0.86 5.41 5.60
C ASP A 43 -2.33 5.34 6.07
N ASN A 44 -2.80 4.14 6.45
CA ASN A 44 -4.17 4.00 6.95
C ASN A 44 -4.36 4.56 8.38
N PHE A 45 -3.28 4.67 9.18
CA PHE A 45 -3.35 5.30 10.49
C PHE A 45 -3.28 6.83 10.42
N VAL A 46 -2.37 7.37 9.59
CA VAL A 46 -2.10 8.81 9.54
C VAL A 46 -3.33 9.61 9.09
N ILE A 47 -4.20 9.04 8.26
CA ILE A 47 -5.42 9.72 7.81
C ILE A 47 -6.35 10.04 8.99
N GLY A 48 -6.39 9.21 10.03
CA GLY A 48 -7.16 9.48 11.25
C GLY A 48 -6.69 10.73 12.00
N LEU A 49 -5.42 11.12 11.83
CA LEU A 49 -4.84 12.34 12.40
C LEU A 49 -4.97 13.55 11.46
N ILE A 50 -4.90 13.33 10.15
CA ILE A 50 -4.98 14.41 9.13
C ILE A 50 -6.42 14.94 9.01
N VAL A 51 -7.41 14.07 9.03
CA VAL A 51 -8.85 14.41 8.95
C VAL A 51 -9.26 15.54 9.92
N PRO A 52 -8.96 15.48 11.23
CA PRO A 52 -9.29 16.57 12.15
C PRO A 52 -8.46 17.84 11.92
N MET A 53 -7.22 17.74 11.42
CA MET A 53 -6.41 18.92 11.04
C MET A 53 -7.03 19.66 9.85
N ILE A 54 -7.49 18.93 8.83
CA ILE A 54 -8.22 19.50 7.68
C ILE A 54 -9.55 20.10 8.15
N ALA A 55 -10.26 19.43 9.06
CA ALA A 55 -11.50 19.96 9.62
C ALA A 55 -11.30 21.31 10.33
N TRP A 56 -10.19 21.46 11.06
CA TRP A 56 -9.86 22.71 11.73
C TRP A 56 -9.58 23.84 10.75
N GLU A 57 -8.74 23.59 9.74
CA GLU A 57 -8.34 24.60 8.76
C GLU A 57 -9.50 25.06 7.86
N TYR A 58 -10.29 24.11 7.35
CA TYR A 58 -11.31 24.42 6.34
C TYR A 58 -12.71 24.64 6.90
N TYR A 59 -13.07 23.99 8.01
CA TYR A 59 -14.40 24.08 8.61
C TYR A 59 -14.42 24.82 9.95
N HIS A 60 -13.26 25.24 10.47
CA HIS A 60 -13.11 25.88 11.79
C HIS A 60 -13.75 25.05 12.93
N GLN A 61 -13.76 23.73 12.77
CA GLN A 61 -14.36 22.77 13.70
C GLN A 61 -13.37 21.65 14.03
N GLY A 62 -13.49 21.02 15.20
CA GLY A 62 -12.63 19.90 15.61
C GLY A 62 -12.88 18.59 14.85
N SER A 63 -13.89 18.53 13.99
CA SER A 63 -14.31 17.35 13.22
C SER A 63 -15.04 17.76 11.95
N LEU A 64 -15.03 16.91 10.92
CA LEU A 64 -15.81 17.17 9.72
C LEU A 64 -17.32 17.23 10.03
N PRO A 65 -18.06 18.18 9.44
CA PRO A 65 -19.51 18.28 9.63
C PRO A 65 -20.28 17.12 8.99
N SER A 66 -19.66 16.39 8.05
CA SER A 66 -20.25 15.24 7.36
C SER A 66 -19.55 13.95 7.75
N SER A 67 -20.25 13.09 8.51
CA SER A 67 -19.79 11.73 8.84
C SER A 67 -19.61 10.85 7.61
N ARG A 68 -20.33 11.14 6.52
CA ARG A 68 -20.15 10.46 5.23
C ARG A 68 -18.81 10.82 4.60
N ALA A 69 -18.44 12.10 4.56
CA ALA A 69 -17.17 12.53 3.97
C ALA A 69 -15.96 11.93 4.71
N ASP A 70 -16.02 11.88 6.05
CA ASP A 70 -15.00 11.22 6.87
C ASP A 70 -14.88 9.72 6.56
N GLY A 71 -16.02 9.03 6.47
CA GLY A 71 -16.07 7.62 6.11
C GLY A 71 -15.49 7.33 4.73
N TRP A 72 -15.82 8.15 3.72
CA TRP A 72 -15.33 7.98 2.35
C TRP A 72 -13.81 8.18 2.23
N VAL A 73 -13.25 9.23 2.86
CA VAL A 73 -11.80 9.50 2.81
C VAL A 73 -10.99 8.39 3.48
N LYS A 74 -11.51 7.84 4.60
CA LYS A 74 -10.88 6.71 5.30
C LYS A 74 -11.02 5.40 4.53
N ALA A 75 -12.21 5.11 4.00
CA ALA A 75 -12.49 3.88 3.28
C ALA A 75 -11.89 3.82 1.87
N ALA A 76 -11.60 4.97 1.24
CA ALA A 76 -11.07 5.04 -0.12
C ALA A 76 -9.75 4.28 -0.28
N SER A 77 -8.83 4.39 0.69
CA SER A 77 -7.57 3.64 0.67
C SER A 77 -7.81 2.13 0.78
N SER A 78 -8.68 1.67 1.69
CA SER A 78 -8.99 0.25 1.83
C SER A 78 -9.63 -0.36 0.56
N TRP A 79 -10.49 0.41 -0.12
CA TRP A 79 -11.03 0.00 -1.42
C TRP A 79 -9.97 -0.02 -2.51
N GLY A 80 -9.06 0.96 -2.52
CA GLY A 80 -7.88 0.98 -3.38
C GLY A 80 -7.05 -0.28 -3.21
N ASN A 81 -6.68 -0.62 -1.96
CA ASN A 81 -5.89 -1.80 -1.61
C ASN A 81 -6.53 -3.09 -2.11
N ALA A 82 -7.85 -3.25 -1.94
CA ALA A 82 -8.57 -4.43 -2.43
C ALA A 82 -8.47 -4.57 -3.96
N VAL A 83 -8.63 -3.46 -4.69
CA VAL A 83 -8.52 -3.44 -6.16
C VAL A 83 -7.08 -3.64 -6.61
N GLY A 84 -6.12 -3.01 -5.94
CA GLY A 84 -4.68 -3.10 -6.18
C GLY A 84 -4.18 -4.54 -6.03
N GLN A 85 -4.50 -5.19 -4.91
CA GLN A 85 -4.11 -6.57 -4.65
C GLN A 85 -4.67 -7.54 -5.71
N LEU A 86 -5.94 -7.39 -6.11
CA LEU A 86 -6.53 -8.23 -7.17
C LEU A 86 -5.86 -7.97 -8.53
N SER A 87 -5.63 -6.71 -8.87
CA SER A 87 -5.05 -6.31 -10.15
C SER A 87 -3.60 -6.78 -10.25
N PHE A 88 -2.78 -6.51 -9.22
CA PHE A 88 -1.37 -6.88 -9.19
C PHE A 88 -1.12 -8.37 -8.95
N ALA A 89 -2.07 -9.10 -8.37
CA ALA A 89 -2.02 -10.57 -8.36
C ALA A 89 -2.04 -11.12 -9.80
N VAL A 90 -3.00 -10.68 -10.62
CA VAL A 90 -3.11 -11.10 -12.02
C VAL A 90 -1.93 -10.57 -12.84
N LEU A 91 -1.53 -9.32 -12.61
CA LEU A 91 -0.41 -8.70 -13.32
C LEU A 91 0.92 -9.39 -13.00
N GLY A 92 1.10 -9.85 -11.76
CA GLY A 92 2.26 -10.62 -11.29
C GLY A 92 2.46 -11.92 -12.03
N ASP A 93 1.34 -12.59 -12.37
CA ASP A 93 1.34 -13.85 -13.10
C ASP A 93 1.68 -13.68 -14.59
N ILE A 94 1.33 -12.53 -15.19
CA ILE A 94 1.55 -12.25 -16.63
C ILE A 94 2.92 -11.60 -16.89
N LEU A 95 3.30 -10.57 -16.11
CA LEU A 95 4.48 -9.72 -16.37
C LEU A 95 5.73 -10.12 -15.58
N GLY A 96 5.57 -11.02 -14.60
CA GLY A 96 6.64 -11.56 -13.76
C GLY A 96 6.92 -10.72 -12.50
N ARG A 97 7.02 -11.41 -11.34
CA ARG A 97 7.14 -10.85 -9.98
C ARG A 97 8.18 -9.73 -9.79
N LYS A 98 9.31 -9.76 -10.50
CA LYS A 98 10.38 -8.75 -10.32
C LYS A 98 9.99 -7.36 -10.85
N LYS A 99 9.20 -7.29 -11.90
CA LYS A 99 8.80 -5.99 -12.49
C LYS A 99 7.61 -5.38 -11.76
N VAL A 100 6.68 -6.23 -11.31
CA VAL A 100 5.48 -5.79 -10.58
C VAL A 100 5.85 -5.10 -9.27
N TYR A 101 6.79 -5.64 -8.51
CA TYR A 101 7.28 -5.00 -7.27
C TYR A 101 7.77 -3.55 -7.48
N GLY A 102 8.45 -3.29 -8.60
CA GLY A 102 8.94 -1.94 -8.91
C GLY A 102 7.83 -0.98 -9.33
N ILE A 103 6.83 -1.48 -10.07
CA ILE A 103 5.70 -0.68 -10.55
C ILE A 103 4.80 -0.29 -9.37
N GLU A 104 4.47 -1.26 -8.51
CA GLU A 104 3.73 -1.09 -7.26
C GLU A 104 4.34 0.04 -6.41
N LEU A 105 5.65 -0.08 -6.13
CA LEU A 105 6.38 0.91 -5.35
C LEU A 105 6.37 2.32 -5.98
N ILE A 106 6.45 2.42 -7.30
CA ILE A 106 6.39 3.71 -8.01
C ILE A 106 5.01 4.34 -7.84
N ILE A 107 3.93 3.56 -7.95
CA ILE A 107 2.56 4.05 -7.79
C ILE A 107 2.33 4.53 -6.36
N LEU A 108 2.81 3.79 -5.35
CA LEU A 108 2.76 4.23 -3.95
C LEU A 108 3.45 5.58 -3.73
N ILE A 109 4.66 5.76 -4.28
CA ILE A 109 5.43 7.01 -4.13
C ILE A 109 4.70 8.18 -4.79
N PHE A 110 4.24 8.00 -6.04
CA PHE A 110 3.51 9.06 -6.75
C PHE A 110 2.16 9.35 -6.10
N GLY A 111 1.42 8.33 -5.64
CA GLY A 111 0.17 8.47 -4.91
C GLY A 111 0.35 9.27 -3.62
N ALA A 112 1.40 8.98 -2.85
CA ALA A 112 1.72 9.72 -1.63
C ALA A 112 2.05 11.20 -1.91
N LEU A 113 2.83 11.48 -2.96
CA LEU A 113 3.13 12.85 -3.38
C LEU A 113 1.87 13.59 -3.83
N LEU A 114 0.99 12.93 -4.57
CA LEU A 114 -0.28 13.51 -5.03
C LEU A 114 -1.24 13.78 -3.87
N CYS A 115 -1.30 12.90 -2.87
CA CYS A 115 -2.00 13.15 -1.60
C CYS A 115 -1.47 14.38 -0.88
N ALA A 116 -0.14 14.55 -0.80
CA ALA A 116 0.49 15.71 -0.18
C ALA A 116 0.21 17.02 -0.94
N LEU A 117 0.12 16.94 -2.27
CA LEU A 117 -0.17 18.08 -3.15
C LEU A 117 -1.67 18.32 -3.36
N ALA A 118 -2.56 17.48 -2.85
CA ALA A 118 -4.01 17.54 -3.09
C ALA A 118 -4.66 18.88 -2.64
N VAL A 119 -3.99 19.60 -1.73
CA VAL A 119 -4.44 20.89 -1.16
C VAL A 119 -4.20 22.07 -2.12
N TRP A 120 -3.19 21.98 -2.99
CA TRP A 120 -2.76 23.09 -3.87
C TRP A 120 -3.74 23.47 -5.00
N PRO A 121 -4.45 22.54 -5.67
CA PRO A 121 -5.29 22.87 -6.83
C PRO A 121 -6.72 23.32 -6.48
N VAL A 122 -7.11 23.25 -5.21
CA VAL A 122 -8.50 23.52 -4.81
C VAL A 122 -8.61 24.95 -4.33
N ASN A 123 -9.41 25.75 -5.03
CA ASN A 123 -9.65 27.18 -4.80
C ASN A 123 -10.39 27.47 -3.48
N GLY A 124 -9.93 26.95 -2.34
CA GLY A 124 -10.46 27.23 -1.00
C GLY A 124 -11.73 26.47 -0.60
N GLU A 125 -12.30 25.63 -1.47
CA GLU A 125 -13.49 24.85 -1.16
C GLU A 125 -13.15 23.54 -0.44
N ALA A 126 -13.59 23.44 0.81
CA ALA A 126 -13.31 22.34 1.71
C ALA A 126 -13.75 20.95 1.20
N ASP A 127 -14.92 20.86 0.57
CA ASP A 127 -15.45 19.61 0.03
C ASP A 127 -14.60 19.09 -1.14
N ASN A 128 -14.09 19.99 -1.99
CA ASN A 128 -13.27 19.63 -3.14
C ASN A 128 -11.89 19.08 -2.72
N VAL A 129 -11.31 19.59 -1.63
CA VAL A 129 -10.08 19.04 -1.05
C VAL A 129 -10.28 17.60 -0.58
N LEU A 130 -11.41 17.33 0.10
CA LEU A 130 -11.71 15.99 0.61
C LEU A 130 -11.95 14.98 -0.50
N ILE A 131 -12.70 15.37 -1.53
CA ILE A 131 -12.96 14.52 -2.69
C ILE A 131 -11.65 14.21 -3.41
N MET A 132 -10.81 15.22 -3.65
CA MET A 132 -9.54 15.02 -4.33
C MET A 132 -8.57 14.17 -3.49
N LEU A 133 -8.50 14.40 -2.18
CA LEU A 133 -7.74 13.57 -1.26
C LEU A 133 -8.22 12.12 -1.28
N ALA A 134 -9.53 11.86 -1.28
CA ALA A 134 -10.08 10.51 -1.37
C ALA A 134 -9.69 9.81 -2.69
N VAL A 135 -9.72 10.53 -3.82
CA VAL A 135 -9.30 9.99 -5.13
C VAL A 135 -7.81 9.65 -5.13
N TRP A 136 -6.95 10.54 -4.63
CA TRP A 136 -5.51 10.26 -4.56
C TRP A 136 -5.19 9.12 -3.60
N ARG A 137 -5.93 9.01 -2.49
CA ARG A 137 -5.80 7.87 -1.56
C ARG A 137 -6.24 6.55 -2.18
N PHE A 138 -7.27 6.56 -3.04
CA PHE A 138 -7.65 5.38 -3.80
C PHE A 138 -6.57 4.96 -4.79
N ILE A 139 -5.95 5.93 -5.49
CA ILE A 139 -4.84 5.68 -6.42
C ILE A 139 -3.60 5.18 -5.67
N LEU A 140 -3.29 5.80 -4.52
CA LEU A 140 -2.22 5.36 -3.63
C LEU A 140 -2.45 3.91 -3.21
N GLY A 141 -3.65 3.57 -2.75
CA GLY A 141 -3.96 2.21 -2.32
C GLY A 141 -4.06 1.19 -3.45
N ILE A 142 -4.25 1.61 -4.70
CA ILE A 142 -4.09 0.66 -5.82
C ILE A 142 -2.64 0.20 -5.87
N GLY A 143 -1.69 1.13 -5.70
CA GLY A 143 -0.26 0.86 -5.57
C GLY A 143 0.05 0.05 -4.33
#